data_AF-A0A1Y1WAM6-F1
#
_entry.id   AF-A0A1Y1WAM6-F1
#
_cell.length_a   1.000
_cell.length_b   1.000
_cell.length_c   1.000
_cell.angle_alpha   90.00
_cell.angle_beta   90.00
_cell.angle_gamma   90.00
#
_symmetry.space_group_name_H-M   'P 1'
#
loop_
_entity.id
_entity.type
_entity.pdbx_description
1 polymer ?
#
loop_
_entity_poly.entity_id
_entity_poly.type
_entity_poly.pdbx_seq_one_letter_code
_entity_poly.pdbx_strand_id
1 'polypeptide(L)'
;MISIVRNAVALAAVVSSVLAHSWVDCVKYDPVNQSCLGYPRGYPGRQDANINTEYTYLFSGSPSSQAMCNDKQQASMNYPGNFKMATVQPGETVYTTWEMNGHLNNESPTTIKVLYYPDSSKEFMDVKERDTSMVAGSMEFATNGNCYIPDNPNSVCFGSWKVPQDLDARADISLCVVLVLQREPCRPVVLVLLRPEGRVREPRRR
;
A
#
# COMPACT_ATOMS: atom_id res chain seq x y z
N MET A 1 -12.52 29.58 58.03
CA MET A 1 -11.76 28.57 57.25
C MET A 1 -12.67 28.07 56.14
N ILE A 2 -12.40 28.45 54.89
CA ILE A 2 -13.20 28.03 53.73
C ILE A 2 -12.38 26.95 53.01
N SER A 3 -12.83 25.69 53.12
CA SER A 3 -12.24 24.57 52.37
C SER A 3 -12.73 24.61 50.92
N ILE A 4 -11.80 24.84 49.99
CA ILE A 4 -12.05 24.74 48.55
C ILE A 4 -11.84 23.28 48.14
N VAL A 5 -12.95 22.56 47.91
CA VAL A 5 -12.92 21.22 47.31
C VAL A 5 -12.64 21.36 45.82
N ARG A 6 -11.43 20.98 45.37
CA ARG A 6 -11.09 20.91 43.95
C ARG A 6 -11.63 19.60 43.37
N ASN A 7 -12.74 19.68 42.63
CA ASN A 7 -13.21 18.59 41.79
C ASN A 7 -12.23 18.42 40.62
N ALA A 8 -11.42 17.36 40.66
CA ALA A 8 -10.63 16.93 39.52
C ALA A 8 -11.56 16.25 38.51
N VAL A 9 -11.95 16.98 37.47
CA VAL A 9 -12.63 16.40 36.30
C VAL A 9 -11.56 15.69 35.48
N ALA A 10 -11.50 14.37 35.55
CA ALA A 10 -10.68 13.58 34.66
C ALA A 10 -11.32 13.60 33.26
N LEU A 11 -10.70 14.32 32.32
CA LEU A 11 -11.01 14.20 30.90
C LEU A 11 -10.59 12.79 30.45
N ALA A 12 -11.56 11.88 30.35
CA ALA A 12 -11.36 10.61 29.66
C ALA A 12 -11.18 10.93 28.17
N ALA A 13 -9.93 10.86 27.69
CA ALA A 13 -9.65 10.93 26.26
C ALA A 13 -10.29 9.71 25.59
N VAL A 14 -11.34 9.94 24.81
CA VAL A 14 -11.93 8.92 23.96
C VAL A 14 -10.90 8.58 22.89
N VAL A 15 -10.24 7.43 23.02
CA VAL A 15 -9.36 6.89 21.98
C VAL A 15 -10.26 6.36 20.87
N SER A 16 -10.57 7.21 19.88
CA SER A 16 -11.24 6.79 18.67
C SER A 16 -10.32 5.85 17.90
N SER A 17 -10.70 4.57 17.80
CA SER A 17 -10.02 3.62 16.93
C SER A 17 -10.19 4.07 15.47
N VAL A 18 -9.08 4.17 14.75
CA VAL A 18 -9.07 4.53 13.33
C VAL A 18 -8.99 3.25 12.51
N LEU A 19 -9.87 3.12 11.51
CA LEU A 19 -9.83 2.03 10.52
C LEU A 19 -9.13 2.54 9.25
N ALA A 20 -7.92 2.06 8.99
CA ALA A 20 -7.17 2.33 7.76
C ALA A 20 -7.38 1.20 6.73
N HIS A 21 -7.73 1.50 5.49
CA HIS A 21 -7.97 0.51 4.43
C HIS A 21 -7.13 0.81 3.17
N SER A 22 -6.74 -0.21 2.41
CA SER A 22 -5.97 -0.08 1.17
C SER A 22 -6.85 -0.07 -0.08
N TRP A 23 -6.58 0.86 -1.00
CA TRP A 23 -7.37 1.11 -2.22
C TRP A 23 -6.56 0.99 -3.53
N VAL A 24 -5.36 0.40 -3.49
CA VAL A 24 -4.55 0.25 -4.69
C VAL A 24 -5.09 -0.88 -5.55
N ASP A 25 -5.62 -0.54 -6.72
CA ASP A 25 -6.23 -1.49 -7.64
C ASP A 25 -5.22 -2.03 -8.64
N CYS A 26 -4.39 -1.14 -9.20
CA CYS A 26 -3.37 -1.51 -10.17
C CYS A 26 -2.02 -0.98 -9.73
N VAL A 27 -0.99 -1.81 -9.79
CA VAL A 27 0.38 -1.38 -9.45
C VAL A 27 1.27 -1.26 -10.65
N LYS A 28 0.87 -1.79 -11.81
CA LYS A 28 1.54 -1.59 -13.08
C LYS A 28 0.52 -1.18 -14.13
N TYR A 29 0.14 0.08 -14.10
CA TYR A 29 -0.83 0.68 -15.00
C TYR A 29 -0.15 1.15 -16.29
N ASP A 30 -0.81 0.93 -17.41
CA ASP A 30 -0.44 1.50 -18.71
C ASP A 30 -1.27 2.77 -18.94
N PRO A 31 -0.69 3.97 -18.78
CA PRO A 31 -1.43 5.22 -18.96
C PRO A 31 -1.81 5.49 -20.42
N VAL A 32 -1.17 4.84 -21.39
CA VAL A 32 -1.46 5.01 -22.82
C VAL A 32 -2.70 4.21 -23.19
N ASN A 33 -2.72 2.92 -22.83
CA ASN A 33 -3.83 2.01 -23.14
C ASN A 33 -4.92 1.99 -22.07
N GLN A 34 -4.72 2.74 -20.98
CA GLN A 34 -5.60 2.81 -19.81
C GLN A 34 -5.93 1.44 -19.21
N SER A 35 -4.94 0.55 -19.16
CA SER A 35 -5.13 -0.85 -18.77
C SER A 35 -4.20 -1.25 -17.63
N CYS A 36 -4.61 -2.22 -16.81
CA CYS A 36 -3.75 -2.76 -15.77
C CYS A 36 -2.92 -3.93 -16.28
N LEU A 37 -1.60 -3.76 -16.31
CA LEU A 37 -0.64 -4.80 -16.71
C LEU A 37 -0.26 -5.71 -15.55
N GLY A 38 -0.51 -5.28 -14.31
CA GLY A 38 -0.16 -6.05 -13.13
C GLY A 38 -0.80 -5.54 -11.85
N TYR A 39 -1.28 -6.48 -11.06
CA TYR A 39 -2.02 -6.27 -9.83
C TYR A 39 -1.15 -6.57 -8.60
N PRO A 40 -1.51 -6.03 -7.43
CA PRO A 40 -0.90 -6.40 -6.17
C PRO A 40 -1.06 -7.89 -5.90
N ARG A 41 -0.13 -8.42 -5.13
CA ARG A 41 -0.16 -9.81 -4.70
C ARG A 41 -1.51 -10.15 -4.03
N GLY A 42 -2.19 -11.17 -4.53
CA GLY A 42 -3.44 -11.68 -3.94
C GLY A 42 -4.67 -10.79 -4.18
N TYR A 43 -4.64 -9.89 -5.15
CA TYR A 43 -5.78 -9.06 -5.51
C TYR A 43 -6.97 -9.91 -6.02
N PRO A 44 -8.14 -9.87 -5.33
CA PRO A 44 -9.30 -10.67 -5.71
C PRO A 44 -10.14 -10.03 -6.83
N GLY A 45 -9.91 -8.75 -7.14
CA GLY A 45 -10.70 -7.97 -8.09
C GLY A 45 -11.91 -7.30 -7.45
N ARG A 46 -12.30 -6.12 -7.98
CA ARG A 46 -13.44 -5.33 -7.47
C ARG A 46 -14.80 -6.02 -7.63
N GLN A 47 -14.89 -7.04 -8.48
CA GLN A 47 -16.08 -7.86 -8.60
C GLN A 47 -16.25 -8.85 -7.45
N ASP A 48 -15.22 -9.04 -6.61
CA ASP A 48 -15.35 -9.83 -5.38
C ASP A 48 -16.17 -9.05 -4.35
N ALA A 49 -17.32 -9.60 -3.95
CA ALA A 49 -18.22 -9.00 -2.97
C ALA A 49 -17.55 -8.81 -1.59
N ASN A 50 -16.51 -9.59 -1.30
CA ASN A 50 -15.73 -9.53 -0.06
C ASN A 50 -14.39 -8.80 -0.25
N ILE A 51 -14.17 -8.07 -1.34
CA ILE A 51 -12.91 -7.34 -1.57
C ILE A 51 -12.53 -6.47 -0.37
N ASN A 52 -13.50 -5.80 0.26
CA ASN A 52 -13.23 -4.99 1.43
C ASN A 52 -12.76 -5.81 2.63
N THR A 53 -13.13 -7.07 2.76
CA THR A 53 -12.71 -7.94 3.87
C THR A 53 -11.41 -8.68 3.55
N GLU A 54 -11.23 -9.09 2.29
CA GLU A 54 -10.10 -9.91 1.86
C GLU A 54 -8.89 -9.08 1.43
N TYR A 55 -9.17 -7.93 0.82
CA TYR A 55 -8.16 -7.09 0.19
C TYR A 55 -7.73 -5.90 1.04
N THR A 56 -8.65 -5.32 1.83
CA THR A 56 -8.26 -4.24 2.73
C THR A 56 -7.56 -4.80 3.94
N TYR A 57 -6.31 -4.38 4.14
CA TYR A 57 -5.56 -4.76 5.32
C TYR A 57 -5.72 -3.69 6.39
N LEU A 58 -6.64 -3.96 7.30
CA LEU A 58 -7.02 -3.05 8.38
C LEU A 58 -5.94 -3.01 9.47
N PHE A 59 -5.34 -1.84 9.65
CA PHE A 59 -4.58 -1.52 10.86
C PHE A 59 -5.46 -0.72 11.79
N SER A 60 -5.67 -1.24 13.01
CA SER A 60 -6.21 -0.43 14.11
C SER A 60 -5.05 0.02 15.02
N GLY A 61 -4.89 1.33 15.19
CA GLY A 61 -3.81 1.91 15.98
C GLY A 61 -2.43 1.78 15.33
N SER A 62 -1.43 1.32 16.08
CA SER A 62 -0.05 1.09 15.60
C SER A 62 0.48 -0.24 16.16
N PRO A 63 -0.09 -1.37 15.71
CA PRO A 63 0.25 -2.67 16.26
C PRO A 63 1.66 -3.04 15.81
N SER A 64 2.61 -3.00 16.75
CA SER A 64 4.04 -3.17 16.47
C SER A 64 4.38 -4.54 15.86
N SER A 65 3.55 -5.57 16.09
CA SER A 65 3.76 -6.95 15.64
C SER A 65 2.78 -7.40 14.55
N GLN A 66 2.01 -6.48 13.95
CA GLN A 66 1.18 -6.84 12.80
C GLN A 66 2.08 -6.82 11.56
N ALA A 67 2.08 -7.92 10.79
CA ALA A 67 2.75 -7.98 9.50
C ALA A 67 2.26 -6.81 8.63
N MET A 68 3.12 -6.17 7.85
CA MET A 68 2.68 -5.03 7.05
C MET A 68 1.82 -5.42 5.84
N CYS A 69 1.87 -6.68 5.43
CA CYS A 69 1.07 -7.26 4.37
C CYS A 69 0.16 -8.35 4.95
N ASN A 70 -0.97 -8.61 4.29
CA ASN A 70 -1.87 -9.68 4.71
C ASN A 70 -1.27 -11.05 4.37
N ASP A 71 -0.97 -11.86 5.40
CA ASP A 71 -0.43 -13.21 5.25
C ASP A 71 -1.26 -14.08 4.29
N LYS A 72 -2.59 -13.92 4.25
CA LYS A 72 -3.46 -14.68 3.34
C LYS A 72 -3.16 -14.39 1.87
N GLN A 73 -2.88 -13.12 1.55
CA GLN A 73 -2.50 -12.70 0.19
C GLN A 73 -1.09 -13.16 -0.17
N GLN A 74 -0.30 -13.55 0.83
CA GLN A 74 1.08 -13.99 0.70
C GLN A 74 1.27 -15.50 0.81
N ALA A 75 0.22 -16.25 1.16
CA ALA A 75 0.27 -17.69 1.35
C ALA A 75 0.49 -18.49 0.05
N SER A 76 0.22 -17.88 -1.12
CA SER A 76 0.30 -18.55 -2.42
C SER A 76 1.06 -17.70 -3.45
N MET A 77 1.79 -18.38 -4.35
CA MET A 77 2.30 -17.82 -5.62
C MET A 77 1.38 -18.13 -6.80
N ASN A 78 0.33 -18.94 -6.59
CA ASN A 78 -0.70 -19.22 -7.57
C ASN A 78 -1.79 -18.17 -7.45
N TYR A 79 -1.88 -17.28 -8.43
CA TYR A 79 -2.88 -16.22 -8.52
C TYR A 79 -3.97 -16.59 -9.51
N PRO A 80 -5.22 -16.12 -9.31
CA PRO A 80 -6.26 -16.29 -10.30
C PRO A 80 -5.80 -15.70 -11.64
N GLY A 81 -5.98 -16.43 -12.74
CA GLY A 81 -5.47 -16.02 -14.06
C GLY A 81 -6.01 -14.66 -14.56
N ASN A 82 -7.10 -14.18 -13.96
CA ASN A 82 -7.73 -12.90 -14.31
C ASN A 82 -6.98 -11.68 -13.76
N PHE A 83 -6.16 -11.85 -12.70
CA PHE A 83 -5.39 -10.78 -12.07
C PHE A 83 -3.94 -11.18 -11.93
N LYS A 84 -3.19 -10.93 -13.00
CA LYS A 84 -1.75 -11.24 -13.04
C LYS A 84 -1.01 -10.36 -12.06
N MET A 85 -0.15 -10.97 -11.26
CA MET A 85 0.76 -10.23 -10.39
C MET A 85 1.66 -9.33 -11.23
N ALA A 86 1.90 -8.11 -10.74
CA ALA A 86 2.86 -7.22 -11.38
C ALA A 86 4.30 -7.71 -11.19
N THR A 87 5.05 -7.66 -12.28
CA THR A 87 6.50 -7.82 -12.29
C THR A 87 7.12 -6.53 -12.79
N VAL A 88 8.13 -6.02 -12.09
CA VAL A 88 8.87 -4.80 -12.46
C VAL A 88 10.38 -5.04 -12.44
N GLN A 89 11.10 -4.23 -13.20
CA GLN A 89 12.56 -4.28 -13.28
C GLN A 89 13.21 -3.09 -12.55
N PRO A 90 14.44 -3.24 -12.01
CA PRO A 90 15.19 -2.11 -11.47
C PRO A 90 15.31 -0.94 -12.46
N GLY A 91 15.03 0.27 -11.99
CA GLY A 91 15.02 1.48 -12.80
C GLY A 91 13.75 1.71 -13.64
N GLU A 92 12.82 0.76 -13.69
CA GLU A 92 11.53 0.93 -14.37
C GLU A 92 10.70 2.05 -13.71
N THR A 93 10.00 2.86 -14.52
CA THR A 93 8.97 3.77 -14.00
C THR A 93 7.65 3.01 -13.93
N VAL A 94 7.09 2.96 -12.73
CA VAL A 94 5.87 2.23 -12.40
C VAL A 94 4.74 3.22 -12.19
N TYR A 95 3.61 3.00 -12.85
CA TYR A 95 2.38 3.74 -12.62
C TYR A 95 1.43 2.90 -11.78
N THR A 96 0.90 3.50 -10.73
CA THR A 96 -0.01 2.86 -9.78
C THR A 96 -1.32 3.63 -9.78
N THR A 97 -2.45 2.93 -9.70
CA THR A 97 -3.78 3.52 -9.61
C THR A 97 -4.51 3.10 -8.34
N TRP A 98 -5.37 3.98 -7.87
CA TRP A 98 -6.25 3.76 -6.73
C TRP A 98 -7.54 4.55 -6.90
N GLU A 99 -8.61 4.11 -6.25
CA GLU A 99 -9.85 4.89 -6.17
C GLU A 99 -9.74 5.93 -5.04
N MET A 100 -10.12 7.18 -5.28
CA MET A 100 -10.10 8.19 -4.21
C MET A 100 -11.21 8.02 -3.18
N ASN A 101 -12.33 7.39 -3.56
CA ASN A 101 -13.48 7.09 -2.69
C ASN A 101 -13.89 8.28 -1.78
N GLY A 102 -14.08 9.46 -2.39
CA GLY A 102 -14.51 10.68 -1.70
C GLY A 102 -13.44 11.39 -0.87
N HIS A 103 -12.18 10.96 -0.91
CA HIS A 103 -11.07 11.53 -0.15
C HIS A 103 -10.22 12.55 -0.94
N LEU A 104 -10.81 13.24 -1.92
CA LEU A 104 -10.11 14.27 -2.68
C LEU A 104 -9.72 15.45 -1.78
N ASN A 105 -8.45 15.86 -1.80
CA ASN A 105 -7.92 16.95 -0.99
C ASN A 105 -6.82 17.72 -1.72
N ASN A 106 -7.15 18.92 -2.19
CA ASN A 106 -6.21 19.79 -2.91
C ASN A 106 -5.42 20.74 -1.99
N GLU A 107 -5.93 21.03 -0.80
CA GLU A 107 -5.34 22.06 0.08
C GLU A 107 -4.19 21.49 0.91
N SER A 108 -4.35 20.26 1.40
CA SER A 108 -3.34 19.56 2.20
C SER A 108 -3.32 18.09 1.79
N PRO A 109 -2.92 17.78 0.54
CA PRO A 109 -2.97 16.44 -0.01
C PRO A 109 -2.17 15.48 0.83
N THR A 110 -2.66 14.25 0.91
CA THR A 110 -2.02 13.27 1.76
C THR A 110 -0.85 12.62 1.03
N THR A 111 0.33 12.56 1.62
CA THR A 111 1.50 12.01 0.91
C THR A 111 1.55 10.49 0.98
N ILE A 112 1.38 9.82 -0.16
CA ILE A 112 1.74 8.43 -0.34
C ILE A 112 3.26 8.28 -0.42
N LYS A 113 3.85 7.38 0.38
CA LYS A 113 5.25 6.96 0.25
C LYS A 113 5.31 5.51 -0.18
N VAL A 114 6.11 5.21 -1.21
CA VAL A 114 6.47 3.86 -1.68
C VAL A 114 7.72 3.42 -0.92
N LEU A 115 7.57 2.41 -0.07
CA LEU A 115 8.65 1.92 0.80
C LEU A 115 9.18 0.58 0.32
N TYR A 116 10.50 0.38 0.34
CA TYR A 116 11.16 -0.87 -0.05
C TYR A 116 12.31 -1.25 0.89
N TYR A 117 12.77 -2.50 0.75
CA TYR A 117 13.93 -3.04 1.47
C TYR A 117 14.86 -3.71 0.45
N PRO A 118 16.17 -3.37 0.43
CA PRO A 118 17.13 -4.06 -0.43
C PRO A 118 17.39 -5.51 -0.02
N ASP A 119 17.21 -5.82 1.26
CA ASP A 119 17.44 -7.16 1.82
C ASP A 119 16.30 -8.10 1.44
N SER A 120 16.57 -9.03 0.52
CA SER A 120 15.60 -10.02 0.05
C SER A 120 15.17 -11.02 1.14
N SER A 121 15.88 -11.09 2.28
CA SER A 121 15.50 -11.93 3.42
C SER A 121 14.44 -11.28 4.31
N LYS A 122 14.21 -9.97 4.15
CA LYS A 122 13.16 -9.22 4.85
C LYS A 122 11.82 -9.37 4.13
N GLU A 123 11.39 -10.62 3.99
CA GLU A 123 10.03 -10.94 3.62
C GLU A 123 9.15 -10.75 4.86
N PHE A 124 8.06 -9.98 4.76
CA PHE A 124 6.98 -9.96 5.77
C PHE A 124 7.36 -9.25 7.08
N MET A 125 7.79 -8.01 6.94
CA MET A 125 8.15 -7.15 8.04
C MET A 125 6.91 -6.72 8.84
N ASP A 126 7.08 -6.64 10.15
CA ASP A 126 6.07 -6.06 11.03
C ASP A 126 6.01 -4.52 10.88
N VAL A 127 4.90 -3.91 11.27
CA VAL A 127 4.76 -2.43 11.32
C VAL A 127 5.90 -1.76 12.08
N LYS A 128 6.44 -2.38 13.15
CA LYS A 128 7.58 -1.81 13.90
C LYS A 128 8.85 -1.64 13.07
N GLU A 129 9.02 -2.44 12.03
CA GLU A 129 10.20 -2.40 11.19
C GLU A 129 10.04 -1.44 10.00
N ARG A 130 8.84 -0.88 9.79
CA ARG A 130 8.55 0.11 8.73
C ARG A 130 9.57 1.24 8.65
N ASP A 131 10.01 1.75 9.80
CA ASP A 131 10.89 2.90 9.87
C ASP A 131 12.35 2.56 9.47
N THR A 132 12.64 1.27 9.25
CA THR A 132 13.92 0.80 8.69
C THR A 132 13.89 0.68 7.16
N SER A 133 12.74 0.93 6.53
CA SER A 133 12.60 0.92 5.06
C SER A 133 13.29 2.11 4.39
N MET A 134 13.57 1.93 3.11
CA MET A 134 13.95 3.00 2.20
C MET A 134 12.74 3.50 1.43
N VAL A 135 12.76 4.75 0.98
CA VAL A 135 11.67 5.34 0.17
C VAL A 135 12.06 5.28 -1.30
N ALA A 136 11.31 4.52 -2.10
CA ALA A 136 11.47 4.44 -3.56
C ALA A 136 10.79 5.61 -4.29
N GLY A 137 9.73 6.16 -3.70
CA GLY A 137 8.98 7.26 -4.29
C GLY A 137 7.99 7.88 -3.33
N SER A 138 7.51 9.07 -3.70
CA SER A 138 6.50 9.80 -2.96
C SER A 138 5.54 10.45 -3.95
N MET A 139 4.24 10.42 -3.66
CA MET A 139 3.20 11.00 -4.51
C MET A 139 2.04 11.53 -3.65
N GLU A 140 1.20 12.37 -4.23
CA GLU A 140 0.03 12.92 -3.55
C GLU A 140 -1.16 11.96 -3.69
N PHE A 141 -1.92 11.80 -2.62
CA PHE A 141 -3.17 11.05 -2.60
C PHE A 141 -4.32 11.97 -3.00
N ALA A 142 -4.99 11.59 -4.09
CA ALA A 142 -6.29 12.12 -4.51
C ALA A 142 -6.37 13.66 -4.58
N THR A 143 -5.80 14.22 -5.64
CA THR A 143 -5.88 15.65 -5.98
C THR A 143 -6.52 15.83 -7.36
N ASN A 144 -6.92 17.05 -7.68
CA ASN A 144 -7.36 17.39 -9.03
C ASN A 144 -6.29 17.10 -10.08
N GLY A 145 -5.01 17.17 -9.71
CA GLY A 145 -3.88 16.96 -10.61
C GLY A 145 -3.62 15.50 -10.97
N ASN A 146 -4.17 14.54 -10.21
CA ASN A 146 -3.86 13.12 -10.40
C ASN A 146 -5.07 12.19 -10.36
N CYS A 147 -6.28 12.71 -10.50
CA CYS A 147 -7.51 11.94 -10.67
C CYS A 147 -8.14 12.22 -12.03
N TYR A 148 -8.67 11.18 -12.69
CA TYR A 148 -9.24 11.32 -14.05
C TYR A 148 -10.44 12.26 -14.12
N ILE A 149 -11.35 12.13 -13.15
CA ILE A 149 -12.59 12.91 -13.04
C ILE A 149 -12.71 13.39 -11.59
N PRO A 150 -12.10 14.54 -11.22
CA PRO A 150 -12.04 14.99 -9.83
C PRO A 150 -13.41 15.19 -9.16
N ASP A 151 -14.44 15.50 -9.94
CA ASP A 151 -15.81 15.71 -9.42
C ASP A 151 -16.56 14.39 -9.14
N ASN A 152 -16.04 13.25 -9.59
CA ASN A 152 -16.63 11.93 -9.31
C ASN A 152 -15.99 11.35 -8.04
N PRO A 153 -16.72 11.13 -6.93
CA PRO A 153 -16.17 10.61 -5.68
C PRO A 153 -15.43 9.26 -5.84
N ASN A 154 -15.77 8.47 -6.85
CA ASN A 154 -15.12 7.18 -7.14
C ASN A 154 -14.17 7.27 -8.33
N SER A 155 -13.56 8.45 -8.53
CA SER A 155 -12.53 8.65 -9.55
C SER A 155 -11.35 7.72 -9.32
N VAL A 156 -10.81 7.21 -10.41
CA VAL A 156 -9.49 6.58 -10.40
C VAL A 156 -8.44 7.68 -10.42
N CYS A 157 -7.52 7.61 -9.46
CA CYS A 157 -6.36 8.45 -9.36
C CYS A 157 -5.10 7.63 -9.60
N PHE A 158 -4.01 8.31 -9.91
CA PHE A 158 -2.78 7.66 -10.29
C PHE A 158 -1.56 8.40 -9.77
N GLY A 159 -0.45 7.67 -9.70
CA GLY A 159 0.85 8.21 -9.36
C GLY A 159 1.92 7.36 -10.00
N SER A 160 3.13 7.92 -10.07
CA SER A 160 4.27 7.19 -10.60
C SER A 160 5.45 7.26 -9.65
N TRP A 161 6.29 6.24 -9.73
CA TRP A 161 7.52 6.14 -8.96
C TRP A 161 8.53 5.30 -9.75
N LYS A 162 9.80 5.36 -9.36
CA LYS A 162 10.87 4.63 -10.04
C LYS A 162 11.35 3.48 -9.18
N VAL A 163 11.45 2.29 -9.75
CA VAL A 163 12.03 1.14 -9.07
C VAL A 163 13.50 1.45 -8.78
N PRO A 164 13.95 1.31 -7.52
CA PRO A 164 15.35 1.53 -7.16
C PRO A 164 16.30 0.66 -8.00
N GLN A 165 17.42 1.24 -8.44
CA GLN A 165 18.40 0.56 -9.31
C GLN A 165 19.27 -0.46 -8.56
N ASP A 166 19.36 -0.31 -7.25
CA ASP A 166 20.15 -1.13 -6.33
C ASP A 166 19.48 -2.44 -5.93
N LEU A 167 18.24 -2.67 -6.39
CA LEU A 167 17.57 -3.95 -6.29
C LEU A 167 18.22 -4.96 -7.26
N ASP A 168 18.44 -6.20 -6.81
CA ASP A 168 19.15 -7.21 -7.61
C ASP A 168 18.42 -7.45 -8.94
N ALA A 169 19.01 -6.97 -10.04
CA ALA A 169 18.49 -7.09 -11.40
C ALA A 169 18.36 -8.52 -11.92
N ARG A 170 18.79 -9.52 -11.14
CA ARG A 170 18.66 -10.95 -11.49
C ARG A 170 17.34 -11.56 -11.05
N ALA A 171 16.48 -10.81 -10.38
CA ALA A 171 15.24 -11.29 -9.80
C ALA A 171 14.04 -10.45 -10.26
N ASP A 172 12.98 -11.12 -10.67
CA ASP A 172 11.71 -10.46 -10.97
C ASP A 172 11.13 -9.90 -9.67
N ILE A 173 10.72 -8.63 -9.69
CA ILE A 173 10.27 -7.96 -8.48
C ILE A 173 8.76 -8.02 -8.36
N SER A 174 8.28 -8.76 -7.37
CA SER A 174 6.85 -8.86 -7.03
C SER A 174 6.45 -7.79 -6.01
N LEU A 175 5.28 -7.15 -6.23
CA LEU A 175 4.78 -6.02 -5.47
C LEU A 175 3.71 -6.46 -4.44
N CYS A 176 4.00 -6.30 -3.14
CA CYS A 176 2.94 -6.25 -2.12
C CYS A 176 2.62 -4.79 -1.84
N VAL A 177 1.37 -4.35 -2.09
CA VAL A 177 0.99 -2.96 -1.92
C VAL A 177 -0.08 -2.78 -0.86
N VAL A 178 0.27 -2.03 0.18
CA VAL A 178 -0.65 -1.69 1.27
C VAL A 178 -0.68 -0.18 1.43
N LEU A 179 -1.77 0.44 0.96
CA LEU A 179 -2.12 1.82 1.29
C LEU A 179 -2.74 1.84 2.69
N VAL A 180 -2.09 2.50 3.64
CA VAL A 180 -2.66 2.74 4.96
C VAL A 180 -3.10 4.19 5.02
N LEU A 181 -4.39 4.48 5.18
CA LEU A 181 -4.89 5.83 5.48
C LEU A 181 -5.14 5.95 6.99
N GLN A 182 -4.25 6.60 7.74
CA GLN A 182 -4.50 6.99 9.15
C GLN A 182 -5.04 8.43 9.20
N ARG A 183 -6.03 8.72 10.06
CA ARG A 183 -6.54 10.09 10.25
C ARG A 183 -5.66 10.91 11.19
N GLU A 184 -5.44 12.15 10.77
CA GLU A 184 -4.90 13.37 11.39
C GLU A 184 -3.77 13.35 12.45
N PRO A 185 -2.63 14.04 12.15
CA PRO A 185 -2.26 14.53 10.83
C PRO A 185 -2.07 13.32 9.90
N CYS A 186 -2.87 13.24 8.83
CA CYS A 186 -2.99 12.05 8.01
C CYS A 186 -1.62 11.73 7.41
N ARG A 187 -1.01 10.61 7.82
CA ARG A 187 0.27 10.13 7.27
C ARG A 187 0.04 8.79 6.60
N PRO A 188 -0.47 8.78 5.37
CA PRO A 188 -0.65 7.55 4.66
C PRO A 188 0.70 7.09 4.16
N VAL A 189 0.87 5.78 4.18
CA VAL A 189 2.07 5.14 3.69
C VAL A 189 1.58 4.06 2.76
N VAL A 190 2.03 4.08 1.50
CA VAL A 190 1.79 2.98 0.56
C VAL A 190 3.03 2.12 0.58
N LEU A 191 3.05 1.16 1.48
CA LEU A 191 4.13 0.21 1.48
C LEU A 191 4.06 -0.61 0.18
N VAL A 192 5.11 -0.55 -0.64
CA VAL A 192 5.26 -1.40 -1.83
C VAL A 192 6.47 -2.28 -1.59
N LEU A 193 6.28 -3.41 -0.91
CA LEU A 193 7.39 -4.34 -0.71
C LEU A 193 7.80 -4.94 -2.04
N LEU A 194 9.06 -4.72 -2.41
CA LEU A 194 9.71 -5.24 -3.59
C LEU A 194 10.38 -6.57 -3.21
N ARG A 195 9.89 -7.67 -3.77
CA ARG A 195 10.48 -9.01 -3.55
C ARG A 195 11.32 -9.42 -4.75
N PRO A 196 12.64 -9.62 -4.62
CA PRO A 196 13.43 -10.36 -5.59
C PRO A 196 12.95 -11.81 -5.66
N GLU A 197 12.32 -12.23 -6.76
CA GLU A 197 12.05 -13.64 -7.01
C GLU A 197 13.36 -14.38 -7.26
N GLY A 198 13.82 -15.12 -6.25
CA GLY A 198 14.87 -16.10 -6.44
C GLY A 198 14.41 -17.11 -7.48
N ARG A 199 15.12 -17.22 -8.62
CA ARG A 199 14.84 -18.28 -9.60
C ARG A 199 14.81 -19.62 -8.86
N VAL A 200 13.65 -20.29 -8.89
CA VAL A 200 13.59 -21.72 -8.62
C VAL A 200 14.59 -22.34 -9.59
N ARG A 201 15.73 -22.83 -9.09
CA ARG A 201 16.69 -23.54 -9.92
C ARG A 201 15.93 -24.72 -10.50
N GLU A 202 15.64 -24.69 -11.81
CA GLU A 202 15.17 -25.88 -12.50
C GLU A 202 16.13 -27.02 -12.16
N PRO A 203 15.64 -28.19 -11.71
CA PRO A 203 16.50 -29.31 -11.49
C PRO A 203 17.22 -29.60 -12.81
N ARG A 204 18.56 -29.52 -12.80
CA ARG A 204 19.38 -29.93 -13.95
C ARG A 204 18.93 -31.35 -14.31
N ARG A 205 18.23 -31.49 -15.44
CA ARG A 205 18.00 -32.80 -16.04
C ARG A 205 19.39 -33.40 -16.30
N ARG A 206 19.70 -34.47 -15.57
CA ARG A 206 20.88 -35.30 -15.82
C ARG A 206 20.60 -36.20 -17.01
#